data_AF-A0A418URN6-F1
#
_entry.id   AF-A0A418URN6-F1
#
_cell.length_a   1.000
_cell.length_b   1.000
_cell.length_c   1.000
_cell.angle_alpha   90.00
_cell.angle_beta   90.00
_cell.angle_gamma   90.00
#
_symmetry.space_group_name_H-M   'P 1'
#
loop_
_entity.id
_entity.type
_entity.pdbx_description
1 polymer ?
#
loop_
_entity_poly.entity_id
_entity_poly.type
_entity_poly.pdbx_seq_one_letter_code
_entity_poly.pdbx_strand_id
1 'polypeptide(L)'
;MGAPYPADTDHLGEILSIEPGYSLPEGARVVSVEPAVNFAEGFPGGWGYVIAFTAEEQAIRDYVTDRVGYKYIESHPTADPSDDGVEDVDLSDVTAPWVGGFDNATLVLERPLGRGWLVIRGGGR
;
A
#
# COMPACT_ATOMS: atom_id res chain seq x y z
N MET A 1 -10.92 -4.03 18.52
CA MET A 1 -9.49 -3.82 18.80
C MET A 1 -9.00 -2.76 17.84
N GLY A 2 -8.11 -1.87 18.27
CA GLY A 2 -7.48 -0.89 17.39
C GLY A 2 -6.25 -1.47 16.69
N ALA A 3 -5.57 -0.65 15.90
CA ALA A 3 -4.31 -1.00 15.26
C ALA A 3 -3.26 -1.44 16.31
N PRO A 4 -2.39 -2.43 16.00
CA PRO A 4 -1.40 -2.96 16.94
C PRO A 4 -0.31 -1.96 17.32
N TYR A 5 0.04 -1.04 16.41
CA TYR A 5 1.06 -0.01 16.58
C TYR A 5 0.56 1.37 16.16
N PRO A 6 1.13 2.46 16.68
CA PRO A 6 0.90 3.80 16.15
C PRO A 6 1.27 3.89 14.66
N ALA A 7 0.49 4.65 13.89
CA ALA A 7 0.75 4.89 12.47
C ALA A 7 1.74 6.06 12.34
N ASP A 8 3.03 5.77 12.46
CA ASP A 8 4.12 6.72 12.26
C ASP A 8 5.38 6.02 11.74
N THR A 9 6.37 6.82 11.33
CA THR A 9 7.62 6.31 10.76
C THR A 9 8.52 5.62 11.78
N ASP A 10 8.39 5.94 13.08
CA ASP A 10 9.21 5.35 14.13
C ASP A 10 8.82 3.88 14.36
N HIS A 11 7.56 3.53 14.11
CA HIS A 11 7.03 2.17 14.23
C HIS A 11 6.95 1.41 12.91
N LEU A 12 7.53 1.93 11.82
CA LEU A 12 7.47 1.32 10.49
C LEU A 12 7.96 -0.15 10.51
N GLY A 13 9.03 -0.43 11.25
CA GLY A 13 9.58 -1.78 11.37
C GLY A 13 8.60 -2.76 12.00
N GLU A 14 7.93 -2.36 13.08
CA GLU A 14 6.88 -3.17 13.72
C GLU A 14 5.66 -3.36 12.81
N ILE A 15 5.24 -2.31 12.11
CA ILE A 15 4.12 -2.37 11.15
C ILE A 15 4.43 -3.37 10.03
N LEU A 16 5.63 -3.29 9.43
CA LEU A 16 6.03 -4.21 8.37
C LEU A 16 6.22 -5.64 8.88
N SER A 17 6.49 -5.83 10.17
CA SER A 17 6.64 -7.15 10.79
C SER A 17 5.31 -7.82 11.13
N ILE A 18 4.16 -7.16 10.94
CA ILE A 18 2.85 -7.77 11.13
C ILE A 18 2.69 -8.94 10.15
N GLU A 19 2.21 -10.09 10.63
CA GLU A 19 2.01 -11.29 9.80
C GLU A 19 1.14 -10.98 8.56
N PRO A 20 1.54 -11.46 7.36
CA PRO A 20 2.60 -12.45 7.11
C PRO A 20 4.02 -11.89 6.99
N GLY A 21 4.20 -10.57 7.10
CA GLY A 21 5.48 -9.89 6.91
C GLY A 21 5.53 -9.15 5.57
N TYR A 22 5.60 -7.83 5.66
CA TYR A 22 5.60 -6.90 4.54
C TYR A 22 7.00 -6.33 4.33
N SER A 23 7.27 -5.88 3.11
CA SER A 23 8.47 -5.10 2.81
C SER A 23 8.13 -4.00 1.82
N LEU A 24 9.03 -3.04 1.65
CA LEU A 24 8.96 -2.04 0.59
C LEU A 24 9.94 -2.40 -0.53
N PRO A 25 9.83 -1.76 -1.71
CA PRO A 25 10.84 -1.91 -2.76
C PRO A 25 12.26 -1.61 -2.26
N GLU A 26 13.26 -2.19 -2.90
CA GLU A 26 14.67 -1.93 -2.57
C GLU A 26 14.99 -0.44 -2.68
N GLY A 27 15.68 0.11 -1.68
CA GLY A 27 16.04 1.53 -1.64
C GLY A 27 14.85 2.49 -1.47
N ALA A 28 13.65 1.99 -1.16
CA ALA A 28 12.49 2.83 -0.95
C ALA A 28 12.72 3.83 0.21
N ARG A 29 12.34 5.08 -0.03
CA ARG A 29 12.26 6.13 0.98
C ARG A 29 10.81 6.29 1.41
N VAL A 30 10.53 6.06 2.69
CA VAL A 30 9.22 6.34 3.27
C VAL A 30 9.00 7.84 3.36
N VAL A 31 7.83 8.28 2.89
CA VAL A 31 7.37 9.67 2.89
C VAL A 31 6.49 9.92 4.11
N SER A 32 5.54 9.03 4.37
CA SER A 32 4.65 9.08 5.52
C SER A 32 4.11 7.70 5.87
N VAL A 33 3.62 7.58 7.11
CA VAL A 33 2.82 6.44 7.58
C VAL A 33 1.59 7.04 8.22
N GLU A 34 0.42 6.67 7.74
CA GLU A 34 -0.87 7.20 8.17
C GLU A 34 -1.84 6.05 8.49
N PRO A 35 -2.81 6.24 9.40
CA PRO A 35 -3.83 5.24 9.66
C PRO A 35 -4.81 5.13 8.47
N ALA A 36 -5.22 3.92 8.15
CA ALA A 36 -6.29 3.65 7.17
C ALA A 36 -7.66 3.84 7.82
N VAL A 37 -8.08 5.10 7.97
CA VAL A 37 -9.29 5.51 8.71
C VAL A 37 -10.56 5.15 7.97
N ASN A 38 -10.61 5.31 6.65
CA ASN A 38 -11.79 5.05 5.83
C ASN A 38 -12.08 3.54 5.81
N PHE A 39 -11.05 2.70 5.68
CA PHE A 39 -11.18 1.26 5.85
C PHE A 39 -11.70 0.89 7.25
N ALA A 40 -11.09 1.45 8.31
CA ALA A 40 -11.47 1.15 9.69
C ALA A 40 -12.89 1.60 10.05
N GLU A 41 -13.38 2.69 9.47
CA GLU A 41 -14.76 3.15 9.62
C GLU A 41 -15.77 2.25 8.90
N GLY A 42 -15.40 1.73 7.72
CA GLY A 42 -16.22 0.82 6.93
C GLY A 42 -16.27 -0.62 7.49
N PHE A 43 -15.28 -1.01 8.30
CA PHE A 43 -15.12 -2.40 8.75
C PHE A 43 -15.06 -2.51 10.29
N PRO A 44 -16.13 -2.99 10.95
CA PRO A 44 -16.19 -3.06 12.42
C PRO A 44 -15.03 -3.86 13.04
N GLY A 45 -14.15 -3.16 13.75
CA GLY A 45 -12.95 -3.74 14.37
C GLY A 45 -11.79 -3.96 13.41
N GLY A 46 -11.89 -3.40 12.20
CA GLY A 46 -10.80 -3.24 11.26
C GLY A 46 -9.81 -2.17 11.71
N TRP A 47 -8.59 -2.29 11.20
CA TRP A 47 -7.51 -1.33 11.33
C TRP A 47 -6.64 -1.42 10.07
N GLY A 48 -5.85 -0.38 9.81
CA GLY A 48 -4.89 -0.44 8.72
C GLY A 48 -3.90 0.71 8.73
N TYR A 49 -2.95 0.64 7.81
CA TYR A 49 -1.87 1.60 7.62
C TYR A 49 -1.74 1.92 6.14
N VAL A 50 -1.49 3.19 5.82
CA VAL A 50 -1.08 3.66 4.51
C VAL A 50 0.37 4.13 4.62
N ILE A 51 1.28 3.42 3.94
CA ILE A 51 2.70 3.75 3.91
C ILE A 51 3.01 4.34 2.55
N ALA A 52 3.15 5.67 2.47
CA ALA A 52 3.56 6.35 1.25
C ALA A 52 5.08 6.26 1.09
N PHE A 53 5.56 5.94 -0.10
CA PHE A 53 6.98 5.81 -0.38
C PHE A 53 7.35 6.31 -1.78
N THR A 54 8.64 6.58 -1.96
CA THR A 54 9.26 6.77 -3.27
C THR A 54 10.36 5.75 -3.47
N ALA A 55 10.52 5.23 -4.69
CA ALA A 55 11.56 4.26 -5.03
C ALA A 55 11.94 4.40 -6.51
N GLU A 56 13.08 3.82 -6.90
CA GLU A 56 13.48 3.78 -8.30
C GLU A 56 12.52 2.91 -9.12
N GLU A 57 12.29 3.29 -10.38
CA GLU A 57 11.36 2.59 -11.28
C GLU A 57 11.66 1.08 -11.35
N GLN A 58 12.92 0.69 -11.52
CA GLN A 58 13.29 -0.73 -11.62
C GLN A 58 13.03 -1.48 -10.31
N ALA A 59 13.31 -0.87 -9.15
CA ALA A 59 13.01 -1.46 -7.86
C ALA A 59 11.51 -1.69 -7.66
N ILE A 60 10.66 -0.77 -8.14
CA ILE A 60 9.20 -0.95 -8.11
C ILE A 60 8.78 -2.12 -9.02
N ARG A 61 9.33 -2.21 -10.24
CA ARG A 61 9.02 -3.31 -11.17
C ARG A 61 9.39 -4.68 -10.60
N ASP A 62 10.57 -4.78 -10.01
CA ASP A 62 11.07 -6.00 -9.40
C ASP A 62 10.20 -6.38 -8.20
N TYR A 63 9.86 -5.40 -7.35
CA TYR A 63 8.97 -5.61 -6.21
C TYR A 63 7.57 -6.08 -6.61
N VAL A 64 6.95 -5.48 -7.64
CA VAL A 64 5.64 -5.93 -8.15
C VAL A 64 5.71 -7.34 -8.71
N THR A 65 6.80 -7.67 -9.43
CA THR A 65 6.99 -9.02 -9.97
C THR A 65 7.12 -10.06 -8.86
N ASP A 66 7.84 -9.73 -7.79
CA ASP A 66 8.09 -10.62 -6.65
C ASP A 66 6.85 -10.78 -5.75
N ARG A 67 6.22 -9.67 -5.34
CA ARG A 67 5.13 -9.67 -4.35
C ARG A 67 3.75 -9.90 -4.96
N VAL A 68 3.48 -9.33 -6.13
CA VAL A 68 2.14 -9.37 -6.75
C VAL A 68 2.10 -10.38 -7.91
N GLY A 69 3.24 -10.72 -8.50
CA GLY A 69 3.34 -11.69 -9.60
C GLY A 69 3.06 -11.11 -11.00
N TYR A 70 3.00 -9.78 -11.15
CA TYR A 70 2.73 -9.12 -12.44
C TYR A 70 4.00 -8.64 -13.12
N LYS A 71 4.15 -8.95 -14.42
CA LYS A 71 5.33 -8.60 -15.23
C LYS A 71 5.13 -7.43 -16.20
N TYR A 72 3.89 -6.94 -16.38
CA TYR A 72 3.53 -5.94 -17.39
C TYR A 72 2.61 -4.85 -16.82
N ILE A 73 3.14 -4.04 -15.91
CA ILE A 73 2.41 -2.97 -15.19
C ILE A 73 1.88 -1.90 -16.17
N GLU A 74 2.57 -1.70 -17.29
CA GLU A 74 2.23 -0.69 -18.31
C GLU A 74 0.94 -1.03 -19.05
N SER A 75 0.67 -2.32 -19.24
CA SER A 75 -0.49 -2.82 -19.97
C SER A 75 -1.74 -2.88 -19.10
N HIS A 76 -1.61 -2.66 -17.79
CA HIS A 76 -2.75 -2.69 -16.88
C HIS A 76 -3.61 -1.42 -17.01
N PRO A 77 -4.94 -1.56 -16.86
CA PRO A 77 -5.83 -0.40 -16.83
C PRO A 77 -5.48 0.53 -15.67
N THR A 78 -5.96 1.77 -15.77
CA THR A 78 -5.95 2.71 -14.64
C THR A 78 -6.92 2.20 -13.58
N ALA A 79 -6.49 2.22 -12.32
CA ALA A 79 -7.33 1.82 -11.19
C ALA A 79 -8.51 2.77 -11.00
N ASP A 80 -9.61 2.23 -10.52
CA ASP A 80 -10.83 2.99 -10.21
C ASP A 80 -10.86 3.32 -8.71
N PRO A 81 -11.36 4.50 -8.29
CA PRO A 81 -11.54 4.80 -6.87
C PRO A 81 -12.49 3.85 -6.13
N SER A 82 -13.26 3.03 -6.85
CA SER A 82 -14.09 1.97 -6.26
C SER A 82 -13.34 0.65 -6.04
N ASP A 83 -12.06 0.57 -6.41
CA ASP A 83 -11.24 -0.63 -6.20
C ASP A 83 -10.99 -0.87 -4.70
N ASP A 84 -10.95 -2.14 -4.29
CA ASP A 84 -10.76 -2.50 -2.89
C ASP A 84 -9.32 -2.21 -2.41
N GLY A 85 -9.19 -1.57 -1.24
CA GLY A 85 -7.93 -1.24 -0.60
C GLY A 85 -7.31 0.08 -1.04
N VAL A 86 -8.09 0.96 -1.68
CA VAL A 86 -7.69 2.32 -2.04
C VAL A 86 -8.49 3.40 -1.29
N GLU A 87 -9.36 3.02 -0.35
CA GLU A 87 -10.26 3.93 0.37
C GLU A 87 -9.51 5.08 1.06
N ASP A 88 -8.28 4.82 1.49
CA ASP A 88 -7.42 5.75 2.22
C ASP A 88 -6.33 6.40 1.35
N VAL A 89 -6.37 6.21 0.02
CA VAL A 89 -5.44 6.82 -0.93
C VAL A 89 -6.23 7.75 -1.86
N ASP A 90 -5.86 9.03 -1.89
CA ASP A 90 -6.49 9.99 -2.81
C ASP A 90 -5.99 9.76 -4.25
N LEU A 91 -6.70 8.91 -5.00
CA LEU A 91 -6.38 8.60 -6.39
C LEU A 91 -6.56 9.80 -7.34
N SER A 92 -7.26 10.86 -6.93
CA SER A 92 -7.44 12.04 -7.78
C SER A 92 -6.13 12.83 -7.99
N ASP A 93 -5.20 12.71 -7.04
CA ASP A 93 -3.85 13.26 -7.09
C ASP A 93 -2.79 12.26 -7.62
N VAL A 94 -3.22 11.08 -8.06
CA VAL A 94 -2.36 10.03 -8.62
C VAL A 94 -2.49 10.00 -10.14
N THR A 95 -1.39 10.18 -10.86
CA THR A 95 -1.38 10.04 -12.31
C THR A 95 -1.45 8.57 -12.72
N ALA A 96 -2.49 8.21 -13.50
CA ALA A 96 -2.69 6.87 -14.02
C ALA A 96 -2.45 5.76 -12.96
N PRO A 97 -3.19 5.78 -11.83
CA PRO A 97 -2.98 4.86 -10.73
C PRO A 97 -3.01 3.40 -11.20
N TRP A 98 -2.14 2.60 -10.61
CA TRP A 98 -2.12 1.15 -10.76
C TRP A 98 -2.34 0.53 -9.38
N VAL A 99 -3.16 -0.52 -9.31
CA VAL A 99 -3.48 -1.20 -8.06
C VAL A 99 -3.23 -2.70 -8.20
N GLY A 100 -2.64 -3.30 -7.17
CA GLY A 100 -2.47 -4.74 -7.06
C GLY A 100 -2.48 -5.20 -5.61
N GLY A 101 -3.29 -6.22 -5.31
CA GLY A 101 -3.39 -6.81 -3.97
C GLY A 101 -2.46 -8.01 -3.77
N PHE A 102 -1.92 -8.16 -2.57
CA PHE A 102 -1.21 -9.34 -2.12
C PHE A 102 -1.33 -9.49 -0.60
N ASP A 103 -1.47 -10.72 -0.10
CA ASP A 103 -1.76 -10.99 1.32
C ASP A 103 -2.92 -10.13 1.85
N ASN A 104 -2.77 -9.49 3.00
CA ASN A 104 -3.70 -8.47 3.50
C ASN A 104 -3.25 -7.04 3.16
N ALA A 105 -2.57 -6.85 2.03
CA ALA A 105 -2.12 -5.55 1.58
C ALA A 105 -2.56 -5.23 0.14
N THR A 106 -2.72 -3.94 -0.11
CA THR A 106 -2.95 -3.37 -1.44
C THR A 106 -1.81 -2.44 -1.78
N LEU A 107 -1.21 -2.62 -2.95
CA LEU A 107 -0.20 -1.72 -3.50
C LEU A 107 -0.85 -0.79 -4.50
N VAL A 108 -0.71 0.52 -4.26
CA VAL A 108 -1.07 1.57 -5.20
C VAL A 108 0.20 2.20 -5.75
N LEU A 109 0.30 2.35 -7.06
CA LEU A 109 1.46 2.96 -7.73
C LEU A 109 1.01 4.07 -8.66
N GLU A 110 1.79 5.14 -8.71
CA GLU A 110 1.65 6.17 -9.74
C GLU A 110 2.43 5.80 -11.00
N ARG A 111 1.92 6.15 -12.18
CA ARG A 111 2.64 5.99 -13.46
C ARG A 111 2.90 7.36 -14.10
N PRO A 112 4.14 7.66 -14.53
CA PRO A 112 5.34 6.82 -14.51
C PRO A 112 5.82 6.48 -13.09
N LEU A 113 6.47 5.31 -12.95
CA LEU A 113 6.80 4.73 -11.65
C LEU A 113 7.82 5.59 -10.89
N GLY A 114 7.57 5.81 -9.60
CA GLY A 114 8.46 6.56 -8.72
C GLY A 114 7.87 6.85 -7.34
N ARG A 115 6.53 6.85 -7.25
CA ARG A 115 5.76 7.00 -6.02
C ARG A 115 4.75 5.87 -5.87
N GLY A 116 4.53 5.44 -4.64
CA GLY A 116 3.58 4.38 -4.32
C GLY A 116 3.09 4.43 -2.88
N TRP A 117 2.07 3.64 -2.61
CA TRP A 117 1.44 3.48 -1.31
C TRP A 117 1.24 2.00 -1.04
N LEU A 118 1.74 1.52 0.10
CA LEU A 118 1.44 0.19 0.61
C LEU A 118 0.35 0.32 1.67
N VAL A 119 -0.83 -0.23 1.39
CA VAL A 119 -1.99 -0.21 2.28
C VAL A 119 -2.10 -1.56 2.97
N ILE A 120 -1.75 -1.64 4.26
CA ILE A 120 -1.88 -2.86 5.06
C ILE A 120 -3.22 -2.80 5.80
N ARG A 121 -4.03 -3.85 5.68
CA ARG A 121 -5.34 -3.94 6.32
C ARG A 121 -5.39 -5.17 7.22
N GLY A 122 -6.11 -5.06 8.33
CA GLY A 122 -6.28 -6.17 9.24
C GLY A 122 -7.41 -5.96 10.22
N GLY A 123 -7.65 -6.96 11.06
CA GLY A 123 -8.82 -6.99 11.94
C GLY A 123 -10.07 -7.46 11.20
N GLY A 124 -11.21 -7.35 11.88
CA GLY A 124 -12.43 -8.11 11.56
C GLY A 124 -12.64 -9.29 12.49
N ARG A 125 -13.90 -9.52 12.87
CA ARG A 125 -14.31 -10.70 13.65
C ARG A 125 -14.48 -11.92 12.75
#